data_AF-A0A7C3YRF2-F1
#
_entry.id   AF-A0A7C3YRF2-F1
#
_cell.length_a   1.000
_cell.length_b   1.000
_cell.length_c   1.000
_cell.angle_alpha   90.00
_cell.angle_beta   90.00
_cell.angle_gamma   90.00
#
_symmetry.space_group_name_H-M   'P 1'
#
loop_
_entity.id
_entity.type
_entity.pdbx_description
1 polymer ?
#
loop_
_entity_poly.entity_id
_entity_poly.type
_entity_poly.pdbx_seq_one_letter_code
_entity_poly.pdbx_strand_id
1 'polypeptide(L)' 'MLTVRTYGEINARIRSGKVVVLTAEEAIALVAEKGLARAAAEVDVVTTGTFGPM' A
#
# COMPACT_ATOMS: atom_id res chain seq x y z
N MET A 1 4.31 -11.45 11.99
CA MET A 1 5.10 -10.23 12.28
C MET A 1 4.85 -9.27 11.13
N LEU A 2 4.36 -8.06 11.38
CA LEU A 2 4.19 -7.06 10.31
C LEU A 2 5.59 -6.48 10.04
N THR A 3 6.17 -6.78 8.88
CA THR A 3 7.47 -6.22 8.49
C THR A 3 7.24 -4.79 8.01
N VAL A 4 7.65 -3.83 8.82
CA VAL A 4 7.59 -2.41 8.45
C VAL A 4 8.68 -2.13 7.44
N ARG A 5 8.30 -1.67 6.25
CA ARG A 5 9.24 -1.22 5.22
C ARG A 5 9.74 0.17 5.55
N THR A 6 11.01 0.42 5.29
CA THR A 6 11.59 1.76 5.40
C THR A 6 11.19 2.62 4.21
N TYR A 7 11.22 3.94 4.38
CA TYR A 7 11.01 4.88 3.27
C TYR A 7 12.03 4.70 2.14
N GLY A 8 13.27 4.32 2.47
CA GLY A 8 14.31 4.05 1.46
C GLY A 8 13.94 2.90 0.53
N GLU A 9 13.43 1.81 1.10
CA GLU A 9 12.97 0.64 0.34
C GLU A 9 11.75 0.98 -0.52
N ILE A 10 10.76 1.69 0.03
CA ILE A 10 9.57 2.12 -0.72
C ILE A 10 9.98 3.02 -1.89
N ASN A 11 10.85 4.00 -1.68
CA ASN A 11 11.34 4.89 -2.73
C ASN A 11 12.13 4.15 -3.81
N ALA A 12 12.93 3.14 -3.45
CA ALA A 12 13.61 2.30 -4.42
C ALA A 12 12.62 1.52 -5.30
N ARG A 13 11.55 0.96 -4.71
CA ARG A 13 10.49 0.26 -5.45
C ARG A 13 9.69 1.19 -6.37
N ILE A 14 9.43 2.42 -5.93
CA ILE A 14 8.78 3.46 -6.76
C ILE A 14 9.66 3.74 -7.98
N ARG A 15 10.95 4.03 -7.78
CA ARG A 15 11.90 4.30 -8.88
C ARG A 15 12.08 3.12 -9.82
N SER A 16 11.98 1.89 -9.31
CA SER A 16 12.09 0.67 -10.13
C SER A 16 10.76 0.28 -10.81
N GLY A 17 9.66 0.99 -10.59
CA GLY A 17 8.33 0.64 -11.10
C GLY A 17 7.76 -0.67 -10.54
N LYS A 18 8.23 -1.13 -9.37
CA LYS A 18 7.80 -2.40 -8.72
C LYS A 18 6.98 -2.15 -7.45
N VAL A 19 6.57 -0.91 -7.22
CA VAL A 19 5.74 -0.54 -6.07
C VAL A 19 4.31 -1.01 -6.30
N VAL A 20 3.71 -1.63 -5.28
CA VAL A 20 2.29 -1.98 -5.26
C VAL A 20 1.54 -0.87 -4.56
N VAL A 21 0.73 -0.13 -5.32
CA VAL A 21 -0.07 0.99 -4.83
C VAL A 21 -1.55 0.62 -4.94
N LEU A 22 -2.30 0.80 -3.86
CA LEU A 22 -3.75 0.62 -3.83
C LEU A 22 -4.45 1.88 -3.34
N THR A 23 -5.69 2.06 -3.76
CA THR A 23 -6.64 2.99 -3.13
C THR A 23 -7.08 2.48 -1.75
N ALA A 24 -7.72 3.35 -0.97
CA ALA A 24 -8.28 2.99 0.33
C ALA A 24 -9.33 1.87 0.21
N GLU A 25 -10.21 1.95 -0.79
CA GLU A 25 -11.26 0.98 -1.06
C GLU A 25 -10.68 -0.38 -1.46
N GLU A 26 -9.68 -0.41 -2.33
CA GLU A 26 -8.99 -1.64 -2.73
C GLU A 26 -8.25 -2.29 -1.56
N ALA A 27 -7.64 -1.49 -0.68
CA ALA A 27 -6.99 -1.98 0.52
C ALA A 27 -7.98 -2.63 1.49
N ILE A 28 -9.17 -2.03 1.69
CA ILE A 28 -10.23 -2.60 2.53
C ILE A 28 -10.71 -3.94 1.96
N ALA A 29 -10.96 -4.01 0.64
CA ALA A 29 -11.37 -5.23 -0.02
C ALA A 29 -10.31 -6.34 0.12
N LEU A 30 -9.03 -6.00 -0.08
CA LEU A 30 -7.92 -6.95 0.06
C LEU A 30 -7.79 -7.50 1.49
N VAL A 31 -7.98 -6.64 2.50
CA VAL A 31 -7.98 -7.05 3.91
C VAL A 31 -9.14 -7.97 4.21
N ALA A 32 -10.34 -7.71 3.65
CA ALA A 32 -11.50 -8.57 3.82
C ALA A 32 -11.29 -9.97 3.20
N GLU A 33 -10.60 -10.05 2.06
CA GLU A 33 -10.32 -11.31 1.37
C GLU A 33 -9.18 -12.12 2.01
N LYS A 34 -8.06 -11.46 2.32
CA LYS A 34 -6.79 -12.13 2.66
C LYS A 34 -6.35 -11.95 4.11
N GLY A 35 -7.03 -11.09 4.86
CA GLY A 35 -6.65 -10.70 6.21
C GLY A 35 -5.55 -9.65 6.26
N LEU A 36 -5.50 -8.91 7.38
CA LEU A 36 -4.65 -7.74 7.57
C LEU A 36 -3.16 -8.01 7.36
N ALA A 37 -2.63 -9.10 7.94
CA ALA A 37 -1.21 -9.40 7.89
C ALA A 37 -0.71 -9.69 6.47
N ARG A 38 -1.53 -10.36 5.66
CA ARG A 38 -1.19 -10.72 4.28
C ARG A 38 -1.36 -9.53 3.36
N ALA A 39 -2.44 -8.77 3.51
CA ALA A 39 -2.64 -7.52 2.78
C ALA A 39 -1.48 -6.54 3.01
N ALA A 40 -1.04 -6.34 4.26
CA ALA A 40 0.09 -5.47 4.58
C ALA A 40 1.43 -5.97 4.01
N ALA A 41 1.60 -7.28 3.82
CA ALA A 41 2.79 -7.83 3.18
C ALA A 41 2.79 -7.62 1.66
N GLU A 42 1.62 -7.58 1.02
CA GLU A 42 1.47 -7.45 -0.44
C GLU A 42 1.47 -5.98 -0.92
N VAL A 43 1.08 -5.02 -0.08
CA VAL A 43 0.90 -3.60 -0.44
C VAL A 43 2.05 -2.72 0.07
N ASP A 44 2.58 -1.81 -0.76
CA ASP A 44 3.63 -0.87 -0.37
C ASP A 44 3.09 0.51 0.04
N VAL A 45 2.10 1.03 -0.70
CA VAL A 45 1.52 2.35 -0.46
C VAL A 45 0.00 2.27 -0.62
N VAL A 46 -0.73 2.85 0.34
CA VAL A 46 -2.17 3.09 0.21
C VAL A 46 -2.39 4.58 -0.01
N THR A 47 -3.11 4.92 -1.07
CA THR A 47 -3.49 6.30 -1.37
C THR A 47 -4.94 6.52 -0.98
N THR A 48 -5.18 7.55 -0.18
CA THR A 48 -6.53 8.01 0.13
C THR A 48 -6.85 9.17 -0.79
N GLY A 49 -7.80 8.98 -1.69
CA GLY A 49 -8.31 10.08 -2.50
C GLY A 49 -9.22 10.97 -1.68
N THR A 50 -8.79 12.19 -1.39
CA THR A 50 -9.71 13.34 -1.28
C THR A 50 -9.06 14.50 -2.01
N PHE A 51 -9.20 14.51 -3.34
CA PHE A 51 -8.99 15.71 -4.13
C PHE A 51 -10.23 16.60 -3.97
N GLY A 52 -10.35 17.26 -2.82
CA GLY A 52 -11.11 18.51 -2.74
C GLY A 52 -10.31 19.64 -3.41
N PRO A 53 -10.95 20.72 -3.89
CA PRO A 53 -10.22 21.83 -4.51
C PRO A 53 -9.22 22.40 -3.49
N MET A 54 -7.92 22.26 -3.79
CA MET A 54 -6.86 23.06 -3.18
C MET A 54 -6.91 24.49 -3.73
#